data_AF-A0A3C2CGK2-F1
#
_entry.id   AF-A0A3C2CGK2-F1
#
_cell.length_a   1.000
_cell.length_b   1.000
_cell.length_c   1.000
_cell.angle_alpha   90.00
_cell.angle_beta   90.00
_cell.angle_gamma   90.00
#
_symmetry.space_group_name_H-M   'P 1'
#
loop_
_entity.id
_entity.type
_entity.pdbx_description
1 polymer ?
#
loop_
_entity_poly.entity_id
_entity_poly.type
_entity_poly.pdbx_seq_one_letter_code
_entity_poly.pdbx_strand_id
1 'polypeptide(L)'
;MARPTKLDSLTVHKLEEAFVLGASVNEACFNANISKQTYYNWKDDNPELFDRFEQLRQAPILKARKCVVNALEKNPTLAMRYLERKLKSEFGNVTTDDKTDKNEILEMIMTSFQNPNQLEYVDTLSA
;
A
#
# COMPACT_ATOMS: atom_id res chain seq x y z
N MET A 1 -27.13 30.85 18.41
CA MET A 1 -26.19 30.52 19.51
C MET A 1 -24.93 31.34 19.33
N ALA A 2 -24.41 31.96 20.40
CA ALA A 2 -23.16 32.73 20.35
C ALA A 2 -21.96 31.81 20.11
N ARG A 3 -20.97 32.29 19.34
CA ARG A 3 -19.74 31.54 19.06
C ARG A 3 -18.88 31.49 20.33
N PRO A 4 -18.61 30.30 20.89
CA PRO A 4 -17.82 30.19 22.11
C PRO A 4 -16.39 30.65 21.84
N THR A 5 -15.88 31.53 22.69
CA THR A 5 -14.50 32.06 22.62
C THR A 5 -13.58 31.35 23.61
N LYS A 6 -14.14 30.80 24.68
CA LYS A 6 -13.43 29.97 25.66
C LYS A 6 -13.60 28.49 25.29
N LEU A 7 -12.55 27.71 25.48
CA LEU A 7 -12.55 26.27 25.26
C LEU A 7 -13.43 25.59 26.32
N ASP A 8 -14.56 25.03 25.87
CA ASP A 8 -15.52 24.29 26.70
C ASP A 8 -15.39 22.78 26.42
N SER A 9 -15.69 21.95 27.42
CA SER A 9 -15.57 20.49 27.30
C SER A 9 -16.50 19.92 26.22
N LEU A 10 -17.68 20.53 26.02
CA LEU A 10 -18.61 20.15 24.96
C LEU A 10 -18.04 20.43 23.56
N THR A 11 -17.35 21.56 23.40
CA THR A 11 -16.71 21.93 22.12
C THR A 11 -15.57 20.97 21.80
N VAL A 12 -14.76 20.60 22.81
CA VAL A 12 -13.70 19.60 22.65
C VAL A 12 -14.28 18.27 22.21
N HIS A 13 -15.35 17.79 22.85
CA HIS A 13 -15.97 16.52 22.49
C HIS A 13 -16.45 16.49 21.03
N LYS A 14 -17.11 17.56 20.57
CA LYS A 14 -17.56 17.69 19.16
C LYS A 14 -16.40 17.69 18.16
N LEU A 15 -15.25 18.23 18.54
CA LEU A 15 -14.03 18.17 17.73
C LEU A 15 -13.46 16.75 17.70
N GLU A 16 -13.38 16.08 18.85
CA GLU A 16 -12.91 14.70 18.95
C GLU A 16 -13.77 13.76 18.10
N GLU A 17 -15.09 13.85 18.19
CA GLU A 17 -16.03 13.06 17.39
C GLU A 17 -15.79 13.26 15.89
N ALA A 18 -15.62 14.52 15.45
CA ALA A 18 -15.34 14.83 14.06
C ALA A 18 -13.99 14.24 13.60
N PHE A 19 -12.93 14.34 14.42
CA PHE A 19 -11.62 13.79 14.06
C PHE A 19 -11.58 12.27 14.05
N VAL A 20 -12.35 11.60 14.93
CA VAL A 20 -12.53 10.14 14.90
C VAL A 20 -13.17 9.67 13.59
N LEU A 21 -14.02 10.50 12.97
CA LEU A 21 -14.60 10.23 11.66
C LEU A 21 -13.65 10.52 10.50
N GLY A 22 -12.48 11.11 10.76
CA GLY A 22 -11.51 11.50 9.73
C GLY A 22 -11.79 12.88 9.11
N ALA A 23 -12.58 13.72 9.78
CA ALA A 23 -12.91 15.05 9.28
C ALA A 23 -11.68 15.97 9.24
N SER A 24 -11.68 16.88 8.27
CA SER A 24 -10.71 17.98 8.19
C SER A 24 -10.93 18.99 9.32
N VAL A 25 -9.92 19.83 9.60
CA VAL A 25 -10.04 20.90 10.62
C VAL A 25 -11.22 21.82 10.34
N ASN A 26 -11.51 22.13 9.07
CA ASN A 26 -12.63 22.99 8.70
C ASN A 26 -13.98 22.34 9.04
N GLU A 27 -14.16 21.07 8.71
CA GLU A 27 -15.38 20.31 9.00
C GLU A 27 -15.56 20.12 10.51
N ALA A 28 -14.49 19.84 11.24
CA ALA A 28 -14.53 19.74 12.70
C ALA A 28 -14.91 21.09 13.33
N CYS A 29 -14.33 22.20 12.86
CA CYS A 29 -14.68 23.55 13.33
C CYS A 29 -16.15 23.88 13.02
N PHE A 30 -16.65 23.47 11.85
CA PHE A 30 -18.04 23.62 11.48
C PHE A 30 -18.95 22.82 12.41
N ASN A 31 -18.62 21.55 12.69
CA ASN A 31 -19.36 20.69 13.61
C ASN A 31 -19.40 21.26 15.05
N ALA A 32 -18.27 21.82 15.50
CA ALA A 32 -18.14 22.42 16.82
C ALA A 32 -18.65 23.87 16.90
N ASN A 33 -19.11 24.44 15.76
CA ASN A 33 -19.56 25.83 15.62
C ASN A 33 -18.53 26.88 16.08
N ILE A 34 -17.25 26.68 15.74
CA ILE A 34 -16.14 27.57 16.06
C ILE A 34 -15.45 28.13 14.81
N SER A 35 -14.60 29.14 14.98
CA SER A 35 -13.72 29.61 13.89
C SER A 35 -12.49 28.76 13.79
N LYS A 36 -11.99 28.63 12.57
CA LYS A 36 -10.64 28.12 12.33
C LYS A 36 -9.59 28.93 13.09
N GLN A 37 -9.75 30.25 13.18
CA GLN A 37 -8.86 31.11 13.97
C GLN A 37 -8.90 30.77 15.45
N THR A 38 -10.09 30.60 16.04
CA THR A 38 -10.25 30.19 17.44
C THR A 38 -9.59 28.85 17.72
N TYR A 39 -9.72 27.89 16.79
CA TYR A 39 -9.05 26.59 16.89
C TYR A 39 -7.53 26.75 16.96
N TYR A 40 -6.91 27.56 16.08
CA TYR A 40 -5.46 27.75 16.14
C TYR A 40 -5.00 28.54 17.37
N ASN A 41 -5.79 29.50 17.86
CA ASN A 41 -5.46 30.20 19.11
C ASN A 41 -5.39 29.22 20.28
N TRP A 42 -6.34 28.28 20.38
CA TRP A 42 -6.34 27.26 21.44
C TRP A 42 -5.22 26.23 21.30
N LYS A 43 -4.64 26.08 20.10
CA LYS A 43 -3.53 25.15 19.85
C LYS A 43 -2.28 25.55 20.62
N ASP A 44 -1.98 26.84 20.61
CA ASP A 44 -0.78 27.38 21.27
C ASP A 44 -0.90 27.25 22.79
N ASP A 45 -2.11 27.40 23.33
CA ASP A 45 -2.39 27.27 24.77
C ASP A 45 -2.48 25.81 25.26
N ASN A 46 -2.83 24.84 24.38
CA ASN A 46 -3.12 23.45 24.76
C ASN A 46 -2.51 22.43 23.78
N PRO A 47 -1.18 22.36 23.64
CA PRO A 47 -0.54 21.51 22.63
C PRO A 47 -0.87 20.01 22.77
N GLU A 48 -0.97 19.50 24.00
CA GLU A 48 -1.30 18.09 24.27
C GLU A 48 -2.67 17.67 23.71
N LEU A 49 -3.66 18.57 23.77
CA LEU A 49 -5.00 18.30 23.25
C LEU A 49 -4.97 18.15 21.73
N PHE A 50 -4.15 18.93 21.05
CA PHE A 50 -4.04 18.90 19.59
C PHE A 50 -3.22 17.71 19.11
N ASP A 51 -2.23 17.26 19.88
CA ASP A 51 -1.58 15.97 19.62
C ASP A 51 -2.58 14.82 19.71
N ARG A 52 -3.44 14.82 20.74
CA ARG A 52 -4.54 13.85 20.84
C ARG A 52 -5.49 13.92 19.63
N PHE A 53 -5.85 15.11 19.16
CA PHE A 53 -6.66 15.25 17.94
C PHE A 53 -5.97 14.65 16.71
N GLU A 54 -4.66 14.82 16.58
CA GLU A 54 -3.90 14.22 15.48
C GLU A 54 -3.87 12.69 15.56
N GLN A 55 -3.72 12.13 16.77
CA GLN A 55 -3.82 10.70 17.00
C GLN A 55 -5.22 10.16 16.64
N LEU A 56 -6.28 10.88 16.98
CA LEU A 56 -7.67 10.48 16.67
C LEU A 56 -7.94 10.37 15.16
N ARG A 57 -7.21 11.10 14.31
CA ARG A 57 -7.30 10.96 12.85
C ARG A 57 -6.87 9.59 12.33
N GLN A 58 -6.14 8.81 13.12
CA GLN A 58 -5.79 7.43 12.77
C GLN A 58 -6.97 6.46 12.98
N ALA A 59 -8.04 6.87 13.68
CA ALA A 59 -9.16 6.00 14.02
C ALA A 59 -9.90 5.41 12.79
N PRO A 60 -10.20 6.16 11.71
CA PRO A 60 -10.79 5.59 10.49
C PRO A 60 -9.89 4.55 9.84
N ILE A 61 -8.57 4.77 9.83
CA ILE A 61 -7.60 3.84 9.27
C ILE A 61 -7.57 2.55 10.10
N LEU A 62 -7.57 2.67 11.43
CA LEU A 62 -7.66 1.52 12.32
C LEU A 62 -8.98 0.77 12.15
N LYS A 63 -10.10 1.47 11.98
CA LYS A 63 -11.41 0.86 11.72
C LYS A 63 -11.43 0.12 10.39
N ALA A 64 -10.86 0.70 9.34
CA ALA A 64 -10.71 0.04 8.04
C ALA A 64 -9.82 -1.21 8.14
N ARG A 65 -8.70 -1.13 8.87
CA ARG A 65 -7.84 -2.29 9.14
C ARG A 65 -8.59 -3.41 9.85
N LYS A 66 -9.36 -3.09 10.90
CA LYS A 66 -10.21 -4.05 11.60
C LYS A 66 -11.23 -4.71 10.66
N CYS A 67 -11.87 -3.91 9.80
CA CYS A 67 -12.80 -4.43 8.80
C CYS A 67 -12.13 -5.44 7.86
N VAL A 68 -10.94 -5.13 7.34
CA VAL A 68 -10.18 -6.04 6.47
C VAL A 68 -9.83 -7.33 7.21
N VAL A 69 -9.31 -7.23 8.44
CA VAL A 69 -8.96 -8.40 9.27
C VAL A 69 -10.17 -9.31 9.49
N ASN A 70 -11.31 -8.73 9.88
CA ASN A 70 -12.54 -9.49 10.08
C ASN A 70 -13.05 -10.14 8.77
N ALA A 71 -12.83 -9.50 7.63
CA ALA A 71 -13.20 -10.06 6.33
C ALA A 71 -12.31 -11.24 5.90
N LEU A 72 -11.09 -11.37 6.46
CA LEU A 72 -10.19 -12.49 6.14
C LEU A 72 -10.78 -13.84 6.56
N GLU A 73 -11.53 -13.88 7.66
CA GLU A 73 -12.17 -15.11 8.15
C GLU A 73 -13.16 -15.72 7.13
N LYS A 74 -13.80 -14.87 6.33
CA LYS A 74 -14.85 -15.28 5.39
C LYS A 74 -14.36 -15.45 3.96
N ASN A 75 -13.22 -14.84 3.62
CA ASN A 75 -12.71 -14.81 2.25
C ASN A 75 -11.24 -15.28 2.19
N PRO A 76 -11.01 -16.58 1.95
CA PRO A 76 -9.66 -17.15 1.86
C PRO A 76 -8.77 -16.48 0.81
N THR A 77 -9.34 -16.06 -0.33
CA THR A 77 -8.60 -15.36 -1.39
C THR A 77 -8.09 -14.00 -0.90
N LEU A 78 -8.90 -13.27 -0.15
CA LEU A 78 -8.48 -12.02 0.48
C LEU A 78 -7.38 -12.25 1.52
N ALA A 79 -7.49 -13.32 2.31
CA ALA A 79 -6.47 -13.71 3.29
C ALA A 79 -5.12 -14.03 2.64
N MET A 80 -5.12 -14.81 1.55
CA MET A 80 -3.90 -15.11 0.80
C MET A 80 -3.25 -13.83 0.25
N ARG A 81 -4.04 -12.96 -0.39
CA ARG A 81 -3.58 -11.65 -0.90
C ARG A 81 -3.04 -10.72 0.19
N TYR A 82 -3.54 -10.84 1.41
CA TYR A 82 -3.06 -10.08 2.56
C TYR A 82 -1.68 -10.59 3.01
N LEU A 83 -1.49 -11.92 3.07
CA LEU A 83 -0.21 -12.55 3.39
C LEU A 83 0.87 -12.23 2.35
N GLU A 84 0.57 -12.32 1.06
CA GLU A 84 1.49 -11.94 -0.03
C GLU A 84 2.09 -10.53 0.13
N ARG A 85 1.28 -9.58 0.63
CA ARG A 85 1.70 -8.18 0.82
C ARG A 85 2.47 -7.95 2.11
N LYS A 86 2.14 -8.69 3.18
CA LYS A 86 2.73 -8.52 4.51
C LYS A 86 3.98 -9.37 4.74
N LEU A 87 4.02 -10.55 4.13
CA LEU A 87 5.06 -11.56 4.25
C LEU A 87 5.58 -11.93 2.85
N LYS A 88 6.06 -10.92 2.12
CA LYS A 88 6.51 -11.09 0.72
C LYS A 88 7.66 -12.10 0.57
N SER A 89 8.46 -12.32 1.61
CA SER A 89 9.54 -13.31 1.59
C SER A 89 9.03 -14.76 1.53
N GLU A 90 7.89 -15.04 2.16
CA GLU A 90 7.35 -16.41 2.27
C GLU A 90 6.25 -16.67 1.23
N PHE A 91 5.45 -15.64 0.93
CA PHE A 91 4.26 -15.75 0.08
C PHE A 91 4.34 -14.90 -1.18
N GLY A 92 5.43 -14.17 -1.41
CA GLY A 92 5.59 -13.38 -2.63
C GLY A 92 5.84 -14.27 -3.85
N ASN A 93 5.34 -13.86 -5.01
CA ASN A 93 5.68 -14.54 -6.26
C ASN A 93 7.18 -14.43 -6.52
N VAL A 94 7.87 -15.56 -6.48
CA VAL A 94 9.25 -15.69 -6.96
C VAL A 94 9.18 -15.63 -8.48
N THR A 95 9.47 -14.48 -9.07
CA THR A 95 9.80 -14.41 -10.50
C THR A 95 11.22 -14.95 -10.65
N THR A 96 11.37 -16.23 -10.91
CA THR A 96 12.61 -16.77 -11.46
C THR A 96 12.76 -16.17 -12.86
N ASP A 97 13.45 -15.04 -12.98
CA ASP A 97 13.92 -14.49 -14.27
C ASP A 97 15.07 -15.36 -14.81
N ASP A 98 14.84 -16.67 -14.99
CA ASP A 98 15.75 -17.58 -15.68
C ASP A 98 15.30 -17.72 -17.14
N LYS A 99 15.20 -16.58 -17.84
CA LYS A 99 14.91 -16.54 -19.29
C LYS A 99 16.17 -16.48 -20.15
N THR A 100 17.36 -16.35 -19.56
CA THR A 100 18.60 -16.14 -20.30
C THR A 100 19.25 -17.48 -20.71
N ASP A 101 19.22 -18.51 -19.87
CA ASP A 101 20.09 -19.68 -20.12
C ASP A 101 19.45 -20.78 -20.99
N LYS A 102 18.11 -20.90 -20.97
CA LYS A 102 17.43 -21.99 -21.70
C LYS A 102 17.46 -21.81 -23.22
N ASN A 103 17.43 -20.57 -23.70
CA ASN A 103 17.48 -20.27 -25.13
C ASN A 103 18.88 -20.48 -25.70
N GLU A 104 19.94 -20.10 -24.97
CA GLU A 104 21.33 -20.32 -25.39
C GLU A 104 21.68 -21.80 -25.45
N ILE A 105 21.22 -22.59 -24.47
CA ILE A 105 21.41 -24.05 -24.47
C ILE A 105 20.66 -24.70 -25.66
N LEU A 106 19.45 -24.22 -26.00
CA LEU A 106 18.70 -24.71 -27.16
C LEU A 106 19.39 -24.37 -28.49
N GLU A 107 19.92 -23.16 -28.64
CA GLU A 107 20.66 -22.76 -29.85
C GLU A 107 21.98 -23.54 -30.02
N MET A 108 22.68 -23.81 -28.92
CA MET A 108 23.91 -24.61 -28.92
C MET A 108 23.64 -26.07 -29.30
N ILE A 109 22.54 -26.65 -28.80
CA ILE A 109 22.11 -28.01 -29.16
C ILE A 109 21.71 -28.05 -30.64
N MET A 110 20.89 -27.12 -31.12
CA MET A 110 20.42 -27.12 -32.51
C MET A 110 21.56 -26.95 -33.53
N THR A 111 22.56 -26.13 -33.21
CA THR A 111 23.76 -25.94 -34.04
C THR A 111 24.60 -27.22 -34.16
N SER A 112 24.68 -28.01 -33.09
CA SER A 112 25.45 -29.27 -33.07
C SER A 112 24.84 -30.39 -33.93
N PHE A 113 23.55 -30.31 -34.26
CA PHE A 113 22.86 -31.30 -35.10
C PHE A 113 22.87 -30.99 -36.61
N GLN A 114 23.29 -29.78 -37.03
CA GLN A 114 23.17 -29.34 -38.43
C GLN A 114 24.33 -29.71 -39.36
N ASN A 115 25.41 -30.36 -38.90
CA ASN A 115 26.51 -30.79 -39.77
C ASN A 115 26.86 -32.28 -39.64
N PRO A 116 26.18 -33.17 -40.38
CA PRO A 116 26.68 -34.51 -40.63
C PRO A 116 27.14 -34.77 -42.07
N ASN A 117 27.19 -33.79 -43.00
CA ASN A 117 27.41 -34.13 -44.41
C ASN A 117 28.20 -33.12 -45.28
N GLN A 118 29.46 -32.87 -44.93
CA GLN A 118 30.45 -32.29 -45.86
C GLN A 118 31.78 -33.06 -45.71
N LEU A 119 31.80 -34.34 -46.10
CA LEU A 119 33.03 -35.06 -46.44
C LEU A 119 32.77 -35.86 -47.72
N GLU A 120 33.70 -35.71 -48.66
CA GLU A 120 33.90 -36.45 -49.92
C GLU A 120 33.18 -35.94 -51.19
N TYR A 121 33.84 -35.01 -51.88
CA TYR A 121 34.13 -35.22 -53.30
C TYR A 121 35.60 -34.84 -53.54
N VAL A 122 36.48 -35.80 -53.28
CA VAL A 122 37.87 -35.76 -53.72
C VAL A 122 37.89 -35.91 -55.24
N ASP A 123 38.69 -35.06 -55.86
CA ASP A 123 39.01 -35.06 -57.28
C ASP A 123 39.29 -36.47 -57.83
N THR A 124 38.44 -36.94 -58.75
CA THR A 124 38.86 -37.88 -59.79
C THR A 124 38.30 -37.47 -61.15
N LEU A 125 39.24 -37.06 -62.02
CA LEU A 125 39.27 -37.27 -63.48
C LEU A 125 38.33 -36.41 -64.35
N SER A 126 38.91 -35.40 -65.02
CA SER A 126 39.33 -35.49 -66.45
C SER A 126 39.04 -34.21 -67.26
N ALA A 127 40.11 -33.46 -67.56
CA ALA A 127 40.42 -32.95 -68.90
C ALA A 127 41.93 -32.69 -68.97
#